data_AF-A0A9P8I0R1-F1
#
_entry.id   AF-A0A9P8I0R1-F1
#
_cell.length_a   1.000
_cell.length_b   1.000
_cell.length_c   1.000
_cell.angle_alpha   90.00
_cell.angle_beta   90.00
_cell.angle_gamma   90.00
#
_symmetry.space_group_name_H-M   'P 1'
#
loop_
_entity.id
_entity.type
_entity.pdbx_description
1 polymer ?
#
loop_
_entity_poly.entity_id
_entity_poly.type
_entity_poly.pdbx_seq_one_letter_code
_entity_poly.pdbx_strand_id
1 'polypeptide(L)'
;MNSFLKHALPRFARLNPSVEITVSPRPRKHPIIRGTYINGREKVICVKNLQKEQILEKAHLLRDASGEKLRRVTKPVQSINESVRGIWSPYHGAVHTI
;
A
#
# COMPACT_ATOMS: atom_id res chain seq x y z
N MET A 1 -20.30 -8.68 -0.07
CA MET A 1 -19.30 -9.71 -0.48
C MET A 1 -19.79 -10.56 -1.65
N ASN A 2 -20.88 -11.32 -1.54
CA ASN A 2 -21.32 -12.24 -2.61
C ASN A 2 -21.50 -11.57 -3.98
N SER A 3 -22.10 -10.37 -4.03
CA SER A 3 -22.24 -9.60 -5.27
C SER A 3 -20.88 -9.18 -5.87
N PHE A 4 -19.92 -8.78 -5.02
CA PHE A 4 -18.56 -8.45 -5.44
C PHE A 4 -17.84 -9.67 -6.06
N LEU A 5 -17.92 -10.84 -5.42
CA LEU A 5 -17.30 -12.07 -5.92
C LEU A 5 -17.84 -12.48 -7.31
N LYS A 6 -19.14 -12.31 -7.55
CA LYS A 6 -19.77 -12.69 -8.82
C LYS A 6 -19.50 -11.72 -9.97
N HIS A 7 -19.55 -10.41 -9.70
CA HIS A 7 -19.59 -9.41 -10.77
C HIS A 7 -18.32 -8.58 -10.90
N ALA A 8 -17.63 -8.28 -9.80
CA ALA A 8 -16.50 -7.36 -9.79
C ALA A 8 -15.16 -8.10 -9.75
N LEU A 9 -15.05 -9.17 -8.96
CA LEU A 9 -13.81 -9.92 -8.76
C LEU A 9 -13.21 -10.48 -10.06
N PRO A 10 -13.97 -11.10 -11.00
CA PRO A 10 -13.37 -11.65 -12.22
C PRO A 10 -12.71 -10.57 -13.08
N ARG A 11 -13.34 -9.39 -13.18
CA ARG A 11 -12.78 -8.23 -13.90
C ARG A 11 -11.54 -7.69 -13.17
N PHE A 12 -11.62 -7.57 -11.85
CA PHE A 12 -10.49 -7.11 -11.02
C PHE A 12 -9.28 -8.05 -11.16
N ALA A 13 -9.48 -9.37 -11.12
CA ALA A 13 -8.42 -10.36 -11.29
C ALA A 13 -7.74 -10.24 -12.66
N ARG A 14 -8.53 -10.10 -13.74
CA ARG A 14 -8.00 -9.95 -15.11
C ARG A 14 -7.14 -8.71 -15.27
N LEU A 15 -7.45 -7.62 -14.58
CA LEU A 15 -6.70 -6.37 -14.64
C LEU A 15 -5.41 -6.39 -13.81
N ASN A 16 -5.27 -7.33 -12.86
CA ASN A 16 -4.13 -7.40 -11.96
C ASN A 16 -3.51 -8.81 -11.98
N PRO A 17 -2.91 -9.24 -13.11
CA PRO A 17 -2.39 -10.60 -13.28
C PRO A 17 -1.21 -10.94 -12.35
N SER A 18 -0.53 -9.93 -11.79
CA SER A 18 0.56 -10.10 -10.83
C SER A 18 0.10 -10.42 -9.40
N VAL A 19 -1.21 -10.36 -9.13
CA VAL A 19 -1.77 -10.58 -7.80
C VAL A 19 -2.43 -11.96 -7.75
N GLU A 20 -1.97 -12.80 -6.83
CA GLU A 20 -2.64 -14.07 -6.52
C GLU A 20 -3.93 -13.79 -5.75
N ILE A 21 -5.06 -14.33 -6.22
CA ILE A 21 -6.38 -14.15 -5.61
C ILE A 21 -6.95 -15.51 -5.23
N THR A 22 -7.10 -15.73 -3.94
CA THR A 22 -7.72 -16.94 -3.38
C THR A 22 -9.04 -16.59 -2.69
N VAL A 23 -10.06 -17.43 -2.88
CA VAL A 23 -11.38 -17.26 -2.29
C VAL A 23 -11.71 -18.48 -1.45
N SER A 24 -11.77 -18.30 -0.13
CA SER A 24 -12.14 -19.35 0.82
C SER A 24 -13.39 -18.94 1.61
N PRO A 25 -14.42 -19.81 1.73
CA PRO A 25 -15.57 -19.54 2.57
C PRO A 25 -15.16 -19.42 4.03
N ARG A 26 -15.83 -18.53 4.78
CA ARG A 26 -15.55 -18.28 6.20
C ARG A 26 -16.85 -18.30 7.03
N PRO A 27 -17.40 -19.49 7.34
CA PRO A 27 -18.67 -19.61 8.05
C PRO A 27 -18.64 -18.94 9.43
N ARG A 28 -19.79 -18.41 9.87
CA ARG A 28 -19.99 -17.77 11.19
C ARG A 28 -19.02 -16.63 11.54
N LYS A 29 -18.38 -16.01 10.54
CA LYS A 29 -17.47 -14.88 10.75
C LYS A 29 -17.75 -13.78 9.73
N HIS A 30 -17.42 -12.54 10.08
CA HIS A 30 -17.52 -11.42 9.15
C HIS A 30 -16.60 -11.63 7.93
N PRO A 31 -17.05 -11.19 6.73
CA PRO A 31 -16.22 -11.24 5.53
C PRO A 31 -15.06 -10.25 5.66
N ILE A 32 -13.89 -10.68 5.20
CA ILE A 32 -12.66 -9.90 5.23
C ILE A 32 -11.99 -9.98 3.86
N ILE A 33 -11.23 -8.94 3.53
CA ILE A 33 -10.22 -8.99 2.46
C ILE A 33 -8.86 -8.91 3.16
N ARG A 34 -7.97 -9.83 2.81
CA ARG A 34 -6.60 -9.89 3.33
C ARG A 34 -5.65 -9.69 2.16
N GLY A 35 -4.81 -8.67 2.25
CA GLY A 35 -3.68 -8.47 1.35
C GLY A 35 -2.39 -8.93 2.03
N THR A 36 -1.73 -9.91 1.44
CA THR A 36 -0.36 -10.35 1.79
C THR A 36 0.61 -9.60 0.89
N TYR A 37 1.68 -9.05 1.46
CA TYR A 37 2.68 -8.27 0.73
C TYR A 37 4.03 -8.99 0.71
N ILE A 38 4.86 -8.66 -0.28
CA ILE A 38 6.19 -9.26 -0.49
C ILE A 38 7.09 -9.13 0.75
N ASN A 39 6.92 -8.08 1.56
CA ASN A 39 7.65 -7.89 2.80
C ASN A 39 7.16 -8.79 3.97
N GLY A 40 6.31 -9.78 3.70
CA GLY A 40 5.77 -10.74 4.66
C GLY A 40 4.67 -10.18 5.56
N ARG A 41 4.26 -8.92 5.39
CA ARG A 41 3.19 -8.33 6.19
C ARG A 41 1.83 -8.55 5.58
N GLU A 42 0.80 -8.49 6.42
CA GLU A 42 -0.58 -8.58 6.02
C GLU A 42 -1.36 -7.33 6.40
N LYS A 43 -2.27 -6.90 5.53
CA LYS A 43 -3.31 -5.90 5.86
C LYS A 43 -4.68 -6.55 5.69
N VAL A 44 -5.48 -6.52 6.75
CA VAL A 44 -6.81 -7.12 6.78
C VAL A 44 -7.86 -6.03 6.93
N ILE A 45 -8.84 -6.01 6.03
CA ILE A 45 -9.97 -5.08 6.06
C ILE A 45 -11.26 -5.88 6.22
N CYS A 46 -12.02 -5.56 7.27
CA CYS A 46 -13.37 -6.09 7.45
C CYS A 46 -14.32 -5.35 6.51
N VAL A 47 -15.10 -6.10 5.75
CA VAL A 47 -16.03 -5.56 4.74
C VAL A 47 -17.48 -5.95 5.03
N LYS A 48 -17.82 -6.09 6.33
CA LYS A 48 -19.19 -6.32 6.77
C LYS A 48 -20.08 -5.14 6.34
N ASN A 49 -21.29 -5.43 5.88
CA ASN A 49 -22.31 -4.45 5.50
C ASN A 49 -21.87 -3.43 4.41
N LEU A 50 -20.80 -3.70 3.67
CA LEU A 50 -20.38 -2.87 2.54
C LEU A 50 -21.02 -3.31 1.23
N GLN A 51 -21.36 -2.34 0.39
CA GLN A 51 -21.85 -2.54 -0.98
C GLN A 51 -20.72 -2.99 -1.91
N LYS A 52 -21.08 -3.50 -3.09
CA LYS A 52 -20.08 -4.08 -4.03
C LYS A 52 -19.03 -3.06 -4.46
N GLU A 53 -19.42 -1.80 -4.68
CA GLU A 53 -18.54 -0.69 -5.07
C GLU A 53 -17.56 -0.35 -3.95
N GLN A 54 -18.06 -0.24 -2.72
CA GLN A 54 -17.23 0.04 -1.54
C GLN A 54 -16.21 -1.08 -1.29
N ILE A 55 -16.60 -2.34 -1.53
CA ILE A 55 -15.67 -3.48 -1.43
C ILE A 55 -14.59 -3.39 -2.51
N LEU A 56 -14.96 -3.00 -3.73
CA LEU A 56 -14.02 -2.81 -4.83
C LEU A 56 -13.00 -1.70 -4.51
N GLU A 57 -13.44 -0.59 -3.94
CA GLU A 57 -12.54 0.48 -3.46
C GLU A 57 -11.57 -0.04 -2.40
N LYS A 58 -12.02 -0.89 -1.45
CA LYS A 58 -11.11 -1.51 -0.47
C LYS A 58 -10.12 -2.48 -1.11
N ALA A 59 -10.53 -3.21 -2.16
CA ALA A 59 -9.62 -4.06 -2.93
C ALA A 59 -8.56 -3.22 -3.66
N HIS A 60 -8.95 -2.10 -4.28
CA HIS A 60 -8.01 -1.15 -4.88
C HIS A 60 -7.06 -0.55 -3.85
N LEU A 61 -7.58 -0.13 -2.69
CA LEU A 61 -6.76 0.37 -1.59
C LEU A 61 -5.69 -0.65 -1.18
N LEU A 62 -6.05 -1.93 -1.03
CA LEU A 62 -5.08 -2.97 -0.66
C LEU A 62 -4.04 -3.22 -1.75
N ARG A 63 -4.43 -3.15 -3.02
CA ARG A 63 -3.51 -3.27 -4.16
C ARG A 63 -2.53 -2.09 -4.22
N ASP A 64 -3.01 -0.87 -4.03
CA ASP A 64 -2.22 0.36 -4.17
C ASP A 64 -1.38 0.66 -2.92
N ALA A 65 -1.74 0.07 -1.77
CA ALA A 65 -0.99 0.21 -0.53
C ALA A 65 0.32 -0.59 -0.55
N SER A 66 1.32 -0.08 0.17
CA SER A 66 2.52 -0.86 0.50
C SER A 66 2.26 -1.75 1.73
N GLY A 67 3.07 -2.80 1.91
CA GLY A 67 3.04 -3.61 3.14
C GLY A 67 3.61 -2.90 4.37
N GLU A 68 4.03 -1.64 4.28
CA GLU A 68 4.63 -0.93 5.41
C GLU A 68 3.61 -0.62 6.51
N LYS A 69 4.12 -0.50 7.74
CA LYS A 69 3.30 -0.08 8.88
C LYS A 69 2.94 1.38 8.68
N LEU A 70 1.66 1.70 8.81
CA LEU A 70 1.18 3.07 8.76
C LEU A 70 1.93 3.90 9.81
N ARG A 71 2.67 4.89 9.35
CA ARG A 71 3.44 5.82 10.17
C ARG A 71 3.15 7.24 9.70
N ARG A 72 3.25 8.19 10.63
CA ARG A 72 3.18 9.60 10.28
C ARG A 72 4.39 9.95 9.41
N VAL A 73 4.14 10.51 8.23
CA VAL A 73 5.20 11.03 7.36
C VAL A 73 5.52 12.46 7.83
N THR A 74 6.76 12.68 8.27
CA THR A 74 7.24 14.00 8.72
C THR A 74 7.96 14.77 7.63
N LYS A 75 8.69 14.06 6.76
CA LYS A 75 9.39 14.62 5.61
C LYS A 75 8.77 14.08 4.31
N PRO A 76 8.31 14.93 3.39
CA PRO A 76 7.67 14.48 2.15
C PRO A 76 8.66 13.85 1.17
N VAL A 77 9.94 14.23 1.23
CA VAL A 77 11.01 13.71 0.36
C VAL A 77 11.94 12.82 1.17
N GLN A 78 12.23 11.63 0.64
CA GLN A 78 13.23 10.70 1.13
C GLN A 78 14.24 10.45 0.01
N SER A 79 15.52 10.68 0.29
CA SER A 79 16.62 10.42 -0.64
C SER A 79 17.60 9.46 0.03
N ILE A 80 18.14 8.53 -0.75
CA ILE A 80 19.26 7.68 -0.36
C ILE A 80 20.58 8.45 -0.56
N ASN A 81 20.62 9.32 -1.58
CA ASN A 81 21.78 10.11 -1.93
C ASN A 81 21.85 11.40 -1.11
N GLU A 82 23.07 11.85 -0.84
CA GLU A 82 23.36 13.15 -0.23
C GLU A 82 23.13 14.32 -1.21
N SER A 83 23.48 15.53 -0.77
CA SER A 83 23.40 16.75 -1.58
C SER A 83 24.25 16.65 -2.84
N VAL A 84 23.65 16.94 -3.99
CA VAL A 84 24.34 17.00 -5.30
C VAL A 84 25.50 18.00 -5.30
N ARG A 85 25.39 19.09 -4.54
CA ARG A 85 26.41 20.15 -4.47
C ARG A 85 27.35 19.99 -3.27
N GLY A 86 27.34 18.82 -2.63
CA GLY A 86 28.00 18.60 -1.34
C GLY A 86 27.20 19.16 -0.18
N ILE A 87 27.51 18.65 1.01
CA ILE A 87 26.99 19.20 2.27
C ILE A 87 27.78 20.48 2.57
N TRP A 88 27.10 21.49 3.11
CA TRP A 88 27.76 22.74 3.50
C TRP A 88 28.94 22.47 4.45
N SER A 89 30.07 23.12 4.19
CA SER A 89 31.26 23.06 5.02
C SER A 89 31.76 24.48 5.28
N PRO A 90 32.07 24.85 6.54
CA PRO A 90 32.51 26.21 6.88
C PRO A 90 33.82 26.61 6.20
N TYR A 91 34.66 25.64 5.84
CA TYR A 91 35.98 25.88 5.23
C TYR A 91 35.95 25.98 3.70
N HIS A 92 34.82 25.64 3.07
CA HIS A 92 34.65 25.72 1.62
C HIS A 92 34.02 27.07 1.20
N GLY A 93 34.06 28.06 2.10
CA GLY A 93 33.63 29.43 1.88
C GLY A 93 34.76 30.32 1.32
N ALA A 94 34.60 31.64 1.42
CA ALA A 94 35.61 32.60 1.00
C ALA A 94 36.94 32.37 1.76
N VAL A 95 38.07 32.58 1.07
CA VAL A 95 39.42 32.39 1.63
C VAL A 95 39.60 33.30 2.84
N HIS A 96 39.76 32.71 4.02
CA HIS A 96 40.15 33.45 5.23
C HIS A 96 41.63 33.86 5.09
N THR A 97 41.87 35.16 4.90
CA THR A 97 43.22 35.73 5.04
C THR A 97 43.47 35.98 6.53
N ILE A 98 44.55 35.44 7.07
CA ILE A 98 45.01 35.69 8.46
C ILE A 98 45.77 37.01 8.48
#